data_AF-A0A7S2G1H7-F1
#
_entry.id   AF-A0A7S2G1H7-F1
#
_cell.length_a   1.000
_cell.length_b   1.000
_cell.length_c   1.000
_cell.angle_alpha   90.00
_cell.angle_beta   90.00
_cell.angle_gamma   90.00
#
_symmetry.space_group_name_H-M   'P 1'
#
loop_
_entity.id
_entity.type
_entity.pdbx_description
1 polymer ?
#
loop_
_entity_poly.entity_id
_entity_poly.type
_entity_poly.pdbx_seq_one_letter_code
_entity_poly.pdbx_strand_id
1 'polypeptide(L)'
;CCVPVRKCDFGRPTQYEAYALTLASLFTSLFFWGVAMLGAYNGYGTSTVVAVCLESLLDCVSTTLVLLRFATPDALMLTLRNSILESRTSVVCSLTMLALATVLIVFAIYELSQHVVDGPRELTIEVMLSVPSSLAYLVVGMLQLQMAWILSLRSLKQDAIISILGAVISIGTLLAALVNLIDRIEVDEDYPAFASPWHHPAALLPGSDNRSDRLLGAHRPWWAMAHAVGRRVYRYWWLDEVFTIATASVMLLLGAWQLLEDTRIGARWWRHSFWFAPLPALEKDASSRRREVIAGVATLPPKEEAERFEPQIFHEASPLVS
;
A
#
# COMPACT_ATOMS: atom_id res chain seq x y z
N CYS A 1 -27.72 13.22 21.78
CA CYS A 1 -27.20 11.87 22.07
C CYS A 1 -25.68 11.88 21.96
N CYS A 2 -24.96 11.99 23.07
CA CYS A 2 -23.51 11.84 23.06
C CYS A 2 -23.22 10.34 23.05
N VAL A 3 -22.83 9.80 21.89
CA VAL A 3 -22.29 8.43 21.83
C VAL A 3 -21.02 8.46 22.68
N PRO A 4 -20.92 7.65 23.76
CA PRO A 4 -19.72 7.64 24.57
C PRO A 4 -18.53 7.29 23.68
N VAL A 5 -17.52 8.15 23.67
CA VAL A 5 -16.26 7.90 22.95
C VAL A 5 -15.64 6.65 23.57
N ARG A 6 -15.80 5.52 22.89
CA ARG A 6 -15.26 4.24 23.34
C ARG A 6 -13.74 4.33 23.20
N LYS A 7 -13.01 4.13 24.32
CA LYS A 7 -11.55 4.04 24.28
C LYS A 7 -11.17 2.86 23.40
N CYS A 8 -10.25 3.08 22.45
CA CYS A 8 -9.73 2.01 21.60
C CYS A 8 -8.97 1.00 22.48
N ASP A 9 -9.41 -0.25 22.46
CA ASP A 9 -8.74 -1.35 23.16
C ASP A 9 -8.04 -2.25 22.14
N PHE A 10 -6.78 -1.92 21.84
CA PHE A 10 -5.93 -2.70 20.93
C PHE A 10 -5.63 -4.11 21.43
N GLY A 11 -5.92 -4.44 22.70
CA GLY A 11 -5.79 -5.80 23.22
C GLY A 11 -6.95 -6.71 22.80
N ARG A 12 -8.12 -6.14 22.51
CA ARG A 12 -9.33 -6.86 22.11
C ARG A 12 -10.07 -6.10 20.99
N PRO A 13 -9.43 -5.95 19.81
CA PRO A 13 -9.99 -5.19 18.72
C PRO A 13 -11.35 -5.75 18.31
N THR A 14 -12.32 -4.86 18.21
CA THR A 14 -13.66 -5.13 17.69
C THR A 14 -13.69 -4.86 16.19
N GLN A 15 -14.74 -5.36 15.51
CA GLN A 15 -14.96 -5.06 14.09
C GLN A 15 -14.97 -3.56 13.80
N TYR A 16 -15.50 -2.76 14.72
CA TYR A 16 -15.56 -1.32 14.60
C TYR A 16 -14.16 -0.69 14.56
N GLU A 17 -13.25 -1.14 15.42
CA GLU A 17 -11.86 -0.65 15.44
C GLU A 17 -11.11 -1.05 14.16
N ALA A 18 -11.33 -2.27 13.67
CA ALA A 18 -10.79 -2.72 12.39
C ALA A 18 -11.31 -1.91 11.20
N TYR A 19 -12.61 -1.65 11.17
CA TYR A 19 -13.21 -0.80 10.14
C TYR A 19 -12.68 0.64 10.20
N ALA A 20 -12.60 1.23 11.40
CA ALA A 20 -12.10 2.59 11.58
C ALA A 20 -10.62 2.71 11.20
N LEU A 21 -9.79 1.73 11.56
CA LEU A 21 -8.37 1.71 11.19
C LEU A 21 -8.18 1.55 9.67
N THR A 22 -8.94 0.66 9.04
CA THR A 22 -8.91 0.48 7.58
C THR A 22 -9.40 1.73 6.86
N LEU A 23 -10.38 2.46 7.43
CA LEU A 23 -10.84 3.73 6.88
C LEU A 23 -9.78 4.83 7.01
N ALA A 24 -9.07 4.88 8.15
CA ALA A 24 -7.96 5.81 8.36
C ALA A 24 -6.80 5.52 7.39
N SER A 25 -6.50 4.24 7.13
CA SER A 25 -5.57 3.80 6.08
C SER A 25 -6.02 4.35 4.72
N LEU A 26 -7.27 4.11 4.32
CA LEU A 26 -7.80 4.60 3.04
C LEU A 26 -7.65 6.13 2.87
N PHE A 27 -7.98 6.91 3.91
CA PHE A 27 -7.82 8.36 3.87
C PHE A 27 -6.36 8.78 3.74
N THR A 28 -5.45 8.07 4.43
CA THR A 28 -4.01 8.31 4.35
C THR A 28 -3.51 8.07 2.91
N SER A 29 -3.86 6.94 2.30
CA SER A 29 -3.45 6.61 0.93
C SER A 29 -4.05 7.58 -0.09
N LEU A 30 -5.33 7.95 0.05
CA LEU A 30 -5.96 8.97 -0.81
C LEU A 30 -5.31 10.35 -0.67
N PHE A 31 -4.93 10.74 0.54
CA PHE A 31 -4.25 12.01 0.79
C PHE A 31 -2.89 12.05 0.09
N PHE A 32 -2.04 11.05 0.28
CA PHE A 32 -0.72 11.00 -0.37
C PHE A 32 -0.83 10.83 -1.88
N TRP A 33 -1.79 10.04 -2.37
CA TRP A 33 -2.09 9.96 -3.79
C TRP A 33 -2.45 11.32 -4.39
N GLY A 34 -3.33 12.09 -3.72
CA GLY A 34 -3.74 13.41 -4.16
C GLY A 34 -2.59 14.42 -4.17
N VAL A 35 -1.74 14.41 -3.14
CA VAL A 35 -0.54 15.27 -3.06
C VAL A 35 0.46 14.92 -4.17
N ALA A 36 0.73 13.63 -4.39
CA ALA A 36 1.63 13.18 -5.45
C ALA A 36 1.11 13.53 -6.85
N MET A 37 -0.19 13.31 -7.10
CA MET A 37 -0.84 13.69 -8.37
C MET A 37 -0.79 15.19 -8.62
N LEU A 38 -1.02 16.01 -7.59
CA LEU A 38 -0.89 17.46 -7.71
C LEU A 38 0.56 17.88 -8.00
N GLY A 39 1.54 17.21 -7.38
CA GLY A 39 2.97 17.39 -7.67
C GLY A 39 3.29 17.10 -9.14
N ALA A 40 2.86 15.92 -9.63
CA ALA A 40 3.04 15.52 -11.02
C ALA A 40 2.36 16.49 -12.00
N TYR A 41 1.13 16.94 -11.71
CA TYR A 41 0.40 17.89 -12.55
C TYR A 41 1.10 19.26 -12.66
N ASN A 42 1.75 19.71 -11.59
CA ASN A 42 2.49 20.98 -11.56
C ASN A 42 3.87 20.91 -12.22
N GLY A 43 4.21 19.80 -12.90
CA GLY A 43 5.47 19.63 -13.60
C GLY A 43 6.61 19.08 -12.75
N TYR A 44 6.35 18.68 -11.49
CA TYR A 44 7.32 17.97 -10.65
C TYR A 44 7.27 16.46 -10.88
N GLY A 45 7.11 16.04 -12.14
CA GLY A 45 7.00 14.63 -12.52
C GLY A 45 8.34 13.91 -12.46
N THR A 46 8.94 13.82 -11.27
CA THR A 46 10.02 12.88 -11.03
C THR A 46 9.42 11.47 -11.00
N SER A 47 10.25 10.49 -11.30
CA SER A 47 9.87 9.10 -11.20
C SER A 47 9.39 8.70 -9.81
N THR A 48 10.07 9.19 -8.77
CA THR A 48 9.69 9.01 -7.37
C THR A 48 8.25 9.44 -7.11
N VAL A 49 7.83 10.59 -7.67
CA VAL A 49 6.44 11.06 -7.54
C VAL A 49 5.46 10.12 -8.22
N VAL A 50 5.81 9.57 -9.39
CA VAL A 50 4.99 8.57 -10.10
C VAL A 50 4.92 7.26 -9.32
N ALA A 51 6.04 6.80 -8.76
CA ALA A 51 6.10 5.59 -7.93
C ALA A 51 5.22 5.74 -6.68
N VAL A 52 5.35 6.84 -5.93
CA VAL A 52 4.50 7.15 -4.76
C VAL A 52 3.03 7.23 -5.15
N CYS A 53 2.72 7.80 -6.31
CA CYS A 53 1.35 7.85 -6.83
C CYS A 53 0.79 6.45 -7.10
N LEU A 54 1.54 5.59 -7.80
CA LEU A 54 1.10 4.23 -8.13
C LEU A 54 0.99 3.34 -6.89
N GLU A 55 1.92 3.47 -5.95
CA GLU A 55 1.89 2.82 -4.64
C GLU A 55 0.63 3.21 -3.87
N SER A 56 0.39 4.51 -3.69
CA SER A 56 -0.77 5.02 -2.95
C SER A 56 -2.10 4.66 -3.62
N LEU A 57 -2.14 4.59 -4.95
CA LEU A 57 -3.32 4.17 -5.70
C LEU A 57 -3.62 2.69 -5.48
N LEU A 58 -2.60 1.82 -5.56
CA LEU A 58 -2.80 0.38 -5.42
C LEU A 58 -3.07 -0.03 -3.96
N ASP A 59 -2.48 0.67 -3.00
CA ASP A 59 -2.84 0.57 -1.57
C ASP A 59 -4.30 1.00 -1.34
N CYS A 60 -4.73 2.12 -1.93
CA CYS A 60 -6.14 2.55 -1.89
C CYS A 60 -7.09 1.48 -2.45
N VAL A 61 -6.71 0.81 -3.55
CA VAL A 61 -7.51 -0.29 -4.12
C VAL A 61 -7.57 -1.49 -3.17
N SER A 62 -6.44 -1.93 -2.59
CA SER A 62 -6.44 -3.06 -1.65
C SER A 62 -7.24 -2.75 -0.39
N THR A 63 -7.05 -1.57 0.20
CA THR A 63 -7.74 -1.12 1.40
C THR A 63 -9.24 -0.97 1.16
N THR A 64 -9.65 -0.48 -0.02
CA THR A 64 -11.08 -0.41 -0.41
C THR A 64 -11.73 -1.79 -0.43
N LEU A 65 -11.03 -2.81 -0.94
CA LEU A 65 -11.57 -4.18 -0.97
C LEU A 65 -11.71 -4.78 0.43
N VAL A 66 -10.79 -4.47 1.34
CA VAL A 66 -10.88 -4.85 2.75
C VAL A 66 -12.04 -4.11 3.46
N LEU A 67 -12.26 -2.83 3.15
CA LEU A 67 -13.42 -2.08 3.66
C LEU A 67 -14.75 -2.66 3.17
N LEU A 68 -14.84 -2.99 1.87
CA LEU A 68 -16.03 -3.60 1.30
C LEU A 68 -16.39 -4.92 1.98
N ARG A 69 -15.39 -5.68 2.44
CA ARG A 69 -15.61 -6.87 3.25
C ARG A 69 -16.20 -6.53 4.62
N PHE A 70 -15.62 -5.55 5.31
CA PHE A 70 -16.11 -5.13 6.63
C PHE A 70 -17.47 -4.43 6.61
N ALA A 71 -17.97 -4.04 5.44
CA ALA A 71 -19.32 -3.48 5.28
C ALA A 71 -20.44 -4.44 5.71
N THR A 72 -20.15 -5.74 5.87
CA THR A 72 -21.11 -6.72 6.39
C THR A 72 -21.09 -6.75 7.93
N PRO A 73 -22.25 -6.69 8.63
CA PRO A 73 -22.29 -6.63 10.09
C PRO A 73 -21.76 -7.90 10.76
N ASP A 74 -21.72 -9.02 10.03
CA ASP A 74 -21.24 -10.31 10.51
C ASP A 74 -19.83 -10.64 9.97
N ALA A 75 -19.04 -9.66 9.52
CA ALA A 75 -17.78 -9.89 8.79
C ALA A 75 -16.76 -10.77 9.54
N LEU A 76 -16.79 -10.77 10.88
CA LEU A 76 -15.92 -11.58 11.75
C LEU A 76 -16.48 -12.99 12.05
N MET A 77 -17.74 -13.26 11.73
CA MET A 77 -18.34 -14.57 12.01
C MET A 77 -17.84 -15.61 11.01
N LEU A 78 -17.55 -16.83 11.50
CA LEU A 78 -17.09 -17.95 10.68
C LEU A 78 -18.24 -18.57 9.87
N THR A 79 -18.77 -17.82 8.90
CA THR A 79 -19.82 -18.28 7.98
C THR A 79 -19.21 -18.69 6.64
N LEU A 80 -19.86 -19.63 5.92
CA LEU A 80 -19.44 -20.01 4.58
C LEU A 80 -19.37 -18.80 3.63
N ARG A 81 -20.32 -17.87 3.75
CA ARG A 81 -20.35 -16.62 2.99
C ARG A 81 -19.09 -15.79 3.23
N ASN A 82 -18.72 -15.58 4.49
CA ASN A 82 -17.55 -14.76 4.84
C ASN A 82 -16.24 -15.44 4.45
N SER A 83 -16.17 -16.78 4.52
CA SER A 83 -15.02 -17.55 4.04
C SER A 83 -14.79 -17.38 2.53
N ILE A 84 -15.87 -17.40 1.73
CA ILE A 84 -15.78 -17.12 0.28
C ILE A 84 -15.34 -15.68 0.02
N LEU A 85 -15.89 -14.71 0.76
CA LEU A 85 -15.51 -13.30 0.62
C LEU A 85 -14.04 -13.06 1.01
N GLU A 86 -13.58 -13.63 2.14
CA GLU A 86 -12.18 -13.63 2.57
C GLU A 86 -11.28 -14.15 1.46
N SER A 87 -11.58 -15.33 0.91
CA SER A 87 -10.76 -15.95 -0.14
C SER A 87 -10.70 -15.06 -1.39
N ARG A 88 -11.84 -14.47 -1.81
CA ARG A 88 -11.87 -13.56 -2.97
C ARG A 88 -11.04 -12.29 -2.72
N THR A 89 -11.25 -11.64 -1.58
CA THR A 89 -10.49 -10.43 -1.23
C THR A 89 -9.00 -10.75 -1.13
N SER A 90 -8.63 -11.88 -0.52
CA SER A 90 -7.24 -12.30 -0.34
C SER A 90 -6.51 -12.54 -1.67
N VAL A 91 -7.19 -13.19 -2.62
CA VAL A 91 -6.65 -13.37 -3.99
C VAL A 91 -6.44 -12.02 -4.66
N VAL A 92 -7.40 -11.09 -4.56
CA VAL A 92 -7.24 -9.76 -5.18
C VAL A 92 -6.10 -8.98 -4.53
N CYS A 93 -5.96 -8.99 -3.21
CA CYS A 93 -4.81 -8.39 -2.51
C CYS A 93 -3.47 -9.01 -2.95
N SER A 94 -3.43 -10.31 -3.22
CA SER A 94 -2.22 -10.97 -3.72
C SER A 94 -1.90 -10.55 -5.17
N LEU A 95 -2.94 -10.39 -6.01
CA LEU A 95 -2.80 -9.88 -7.37
C LEU A 95 -2.36 -8.41 -7.39
N THR A 96 -2.85 -7.57 -6.47
CA THR A 96 -2.39 -6.18 -6.36
C THR A 96 -0.93 -6.09 -5.92
N MET A 97 -0.47 -6.96 -5.00
CA MET A 97 0.95 -7.10 -4.66
C MET A 97 1.80 -7.43 -5.89
N LEU A 98 1.39 -8.43 -6.68
CA LEU A 98 2.12 -8.82 -7.89
C LEU A 98 2.16 -7.70 -8.93
N ALA A 99 1.03 -7.01 -9.14
CA ALA A 99 0.92 -5.91 -10.08
C ALA A 99 1.81 -4.74 -9.66
N LEU A 100 1.74 -4.30 -8.40
CA LEU A 100 2.56 -3.22 -7.86
C LEU A 100 4.05 -3.57 -7.98
N ALA A 101 4.43 -4.79 -7.60
CA ALA A 101 5.83 -5.23 -7.63
C ALA A 101 6.39 -5.21 -9.06
N THR A 102 5.61 -5.71 -10.01
CA THR A 102 6.00 -5.74 -11.43
C THR A 102 6.19 -4.33 -11.97
N VAL A 103 5.25 -3.43 -11.66
CA VAL A 103 5.30 -2.02 -12.09
C VAL A 103 6.53 -1.33 -11.52
N LEU A 104 6.78 -1.46 -10.21
CA LEU A 104 7.95 -0.86 -9.55
C LEU A 104 9.28 -1.37 -10.13
N ILE A 105 9.39 -2.68 -10.39
CA ILE A 105 10.60 -3.24 -11.01
C ILE A 105 10.83 -2.67 -12.42
N VAL A 106 9.77 -2.56 -13.23
CA VAL A 106 9.87 -2.03 -14.60
C VAL A 106 10.28 -0.56 -14.58
N PHE A 107 9.68 0.26 -13.70
CA PHE A 107 10.06 1.67 -13.53
C PHE A 107 11.51 1.80 -13.06
N ALA A 108 11.92 1.04 -12.04
CA ALA A 108 13.27 1.13 -11.52
C ALA A 108 14.35 0.71 -12.54
N ILE A 109 14.08 -0.33 -13.34
CA ILE A 109 14.97 -0.74 -14.44
C ILE A 109 15.02 0.36 -15.51
N TYR A 110 13.88 0.97 -15.83
CA TYR A 110 13.81 2.05 -16.81
C TYR A 110 14.63 3.26 -16.35
N GLU A 111 14.51 3.68 -15.10
CA GLU A 111 15.27 4.81 -14.55
C GLU A 111 16.77 4.54 -14.46
N LEU A 112 17.13 3.33 -14.00
CA LEU A 112 18.51 2.87 -14.01
C LEU A 112 19.11 2.92 -15.43
N SER A 113 18.30 2.66 -16.47
CA SER A 113 18.77 2.74 -17.86
C SER A 113 18.97 4.17 -18.36
N GLN A 114 18.18 5.13 -17.88
CA GLN A 114 18.21 6.52 -18.36
C GLN A 114 19.34 7.36 -17.75
N HIS A 115 19.96 6.91 -16.64
CA HIS A 115 21.02 7.64 -15.93
C HIS A 115 20.60 9.10 -15.64
N VAL A 116 19.31 9.32 -15.35
CA VAL A 116 18.79 10.64 -15.03
C VAL A 116 19.15 10.95 -13.60
N VAL A 117 19.64 12.17 -13.39
CA VAL A 117 20.07 12.64 -12.08
C VAL A 117 19.18 13.81 -11.72
N ASP A 118 18.48 13.67 -10.60
CA ASP A 118 17.56 14.68 -10.12
C ASP A 118 18.29 15.92 -9.62
N GLY A 119 17.67 17.07 -9.85
CA GLY A 119 18.18 18.34 -9.35
C GLY A 119 18.00 18.48 -7.83
N PRO A 120 18.60 19.54 -7.23
CA PRO A 120 18.45 19.82 -5.79
C PRO A 120 17.01 19.94 -5.33
N ARG A 121 16.18 20.54 -6.18
CA ARG A 121 14.81 20.91 -5.83
C ARG A 121 13.95 19.66 -5.79
N GLU A 122 14.17 18.78 -6.76
CA GLU A 122 13.58 17.47 -6.90
C GLU A 122 13.91 16.60 -5.67
N LEU A 123 15.20 16.48 -5.30
CA LEU A 123 15.61 15.78 -4.06
C LEU A 123 14.92 16.34 -2.81
N THR A 124 14.80 17.67 -2.71
CA THR A 124 14.15 18.30 -1.55
C THR A 124 12.66 17.94 -1.48
N ILE A 125 11.97 17.92 -2.62
CA ILE A 125 10.57 17.52 -2.71
C ILE A 125 10.40 16.05 -2.34
N GLU A 126 11.31 15.18 -2.81
CA GLU A 126 11.31 13.75 -2.49
C GLU A 126 11.47 13.51 -0.99
N VAL A 127 12.41 14.18 -0.33
CA VAL A 127 12.57 14.09 1.14
C VAL A 127 11.32 14.58 1.86
N MET A 128 10.74 15.71 1.43
CA MET A 128 9.55 16.29 2.06
C MET A 128 8.30 15.41 1.91
N LEU A 129 8.21 14.60 0.85
CA LEU A 129 7.09 13.68 0.62
C LEU A 129 7.33 12.29 1.23
N SER A 130 8.55 11.77 1.18
CA SER A 130 8.92 10.43 1.66
C SER A 130 8.90 10.31 3.19
N VAL A 131 9.37 11.33 3.92
CA VAL A 131 9.38 11.30 5.40
C VAL A 131 7.96 11.14 5.99
N PRO A 132 6.98 12.00 5.67
CA PRO A 132 5.64 11.85 6.26
C PRO A 132 4.91 10.61 5.75
N SER A 133 5.08 10.22 4.49
CA SER A 133 4.42 9.04 3.92
C SER A 133 4.96 7.74 4.51
N SER A 134 6.29 7.55 4.56
CA SER A 134 6.90 6.38 5.19
C SER A 134 6.45 6.19 6.64
N LEU A 135 6.45 7.26 7.44
CA LEU A 135 6.02 7.19 8.84
C LEU A 135 4.54 6.82 8.95
N ALA A 136 3.68 7.44 8.13
CA ALA A 136 2.25 7.19 8.15
C ALA A 136 1.93 5.73 7.74
N TYR A 137 2.48 5.26 6.61
CA TYR A 137 2.28 3.89 6.14
C TYR A 137 2.87 2.85 7.09
N LEU A 138 4.03 3.11 7.70
CA LEU A 138 4.62 2.21 8.67
C LEU A 138 3.74 2.07 9.92
N VAL A 139 3.29 3.20 10.50
CA VAL A 139 2.44 3.18 11.70
C VAL A 139 1.10 2.50 11.41
N VAL A 140 0.43 2.89 10.31
CA VAL A 140 -0.86 2.31 9.91
C VAL A 140 -0.72 0.83 9.59
N GLY A 141 0.28 0.45 8.79
CA GLY A 141 0.54 -0.93 8.41
C GLY A 141 0.88 -1.81 9.61
N MET A 142 1.68 -1.33 10.56
CA MET A 142 1.98 -2.08 11.79
C MET A 142 0.75 -2.27 12.68
N LEU A 143 -0.10 -1.25 12.82
CA LEU A 143 -1.36 -1.35 13.56
C LEU A 143 -2.33 -2.32 12.87
N GLN A 144 -2.45 -2.25 11.53
CA GLN A 144 -3.29 -3.17 10.77
C GLN A 144 -2.76 -4.61 10.89
N LEU A 145 -1.45 -4.81 10.83
CA LEU A 145 -0.83 -6.12 10.99
C LEU A 145 -1.14 -6.71 12.37
N GLN A 146 -0.92 -5.95 13.45
CA GLN A 146 -1.26 -6.38 14.81
C GLN A 146 -2.74 -6.78 14.90
N MET A 147 -3.64 -5.96 14.35
CA MET A 147 -5.07 -6.23 14.38
C MET A 147 -5.43 -7.46 13.55
N ALA A 148 -4.76 -7.67 12.42
CA ALA A 148 -4.96 -8.82 11.54
C ALA A 148 -4.47 -10.13 12.17
N TRP A 149 -3.43 -10.09 13.02
CA TRP A 149 -3.03 -11.22 13.83
C TRP A 149 -4.07 -11.58 14.88
N ILE A 150 -4.60 -10.58 15.60
CA ILE A 150 -5.60 -10.83 16.65
C ILE A 150 -6.91 -11.35 16.06
N LEU A 151 -7.37 -10.76 14.95
CA LEU A 151 -8.62 -11.17 14.28
C LEU A 151 -8.42 -12.38 13.34
N SER A 152 -7.18 -12.81 13.11
CA SER A 152 -6.82 -13.91 12.20
C SER A 152 -7.38 -13.76 10.77
N LEU A 153 -7.50 -12.51 10.27
CA LEU A 153 -8.04 -12.21 8.94
C LEU A 153 -6.90 -12.17 7.92
N ARG A 154 -6.95 -13.02 6.88
CA ARG A 154 -5.86 -13.15 5.90
C ARG A 154 -5.74 -11.89 5.03
N SER A 155 -6.86 -11.37 4.53
CA SER A 155 -6.88 -10.19 3.67
C SER A 155 -6.33 -8.95 4.37
N LEU A 156 -6.61 -8.78 5.66
CA LEU A 156 -6.10 -7.65 6.44
C LEU A 156 -4.59 -7.78 6.68
N LYS A 157 -4.06 -9.01 6.86
CA LYS A 157 -2.60 -9.23 6.94
C LYS A 157 -1.92 -8.83 5.63
N GLN A 158 -2.54 -9.17 4.50
CA GLN A 158 -2.00 -8.86 3.17
C GLN A 158 -2.00 -7.36 2.90
N ASP A 159 -3.09 -6.66 3.19
CA ASP A 159 -3.19 -5.20 3.09
C ASP A 159 -2.12 -4.52 3.96
N ALA A 160 -1.98 -4.95 5.22
CA ALA A 160 -0.94 -4.44 6.11
C ALA A 160 0.49 -4.67 5.59
N ILE A 161 0.75 -5.82 4.97
CA ILE A 161 2.06 -6.12 4.36
C ILE A 161 2.33 -5.19 3.17
N ILE A 162 1.33 -4.89 2.33
CA ILE A 162 1.46 -3.93 1.22
C ILE A 162 1.90 -2.57 1.77
N SER A 163 1.20 -2.02 2.77
CA SER A 163 1.54 -0.71 3.32
C SER A 163 2.91 -0.70 4.02
N ILE A 164 3.31 -1.79 4.72
CA ILE A 164 4.64 -1.90 5.32
C ILE A 164 5.74 -1.93 4.24
N LEU A 165 5.55 -2.71 3.16
CA LEU A 165 6.54 -2.77 2.07
C LEU A 165 6.63 -1.43 1.33
N GLY A 166 5.51 -0.74 1.14
CA GLY A 166 5.49 0.63 0.64
C GLY A 166 6.29 1.60 1.52
N ALA A 167 6.10 1.53 2.84
CA ALA A 167 6.90 2.30 3.79
C ALA A 167 8.40 1.98 3.70
N VAL A 168 8.77 0.71 3.50
CA VAL A 168 10.17 0.29 3.32
C VAL A 168 10.76 0.88 2.03
N ILE A 169 10.02 0.87 0.91
CA ILE A 169 10.44 1.53 -0.33
C ILE A 169 10.65 3.03 -0.08
N SER A 170 9.70 3.69 0.56
CA SER A 170 9.82 5.12 0.88
C SER A 170 10.97 5.45 1.86
N ILE A 171 11.37 4.51 2.72
CA ILE A 171 12.58 4.69 3.56
C ILE A 171 13.83 4.52 2.70
N GLY A 172 13.83 3.58 1.74
CA GLY A 172 14.92 3.39 0.77
C GLY A 172 15.16 4.64 -0.07
N THR A 173 14.10 5.23 -0.63
CA THR A 173 14.17 6.47 -1.41
C THR A 173 14.69 7.63 -0.56
N LEU A 174 14.21 7.75 0.68
CA LEU A 174 14.69 8.76 1.63
C LEU A 174 16.19 8.61 1.93
N LEU A 175 16.67 7.38 2.19
CA LEU A 175 18.08 7.14 2.43
C LEU A 175 18.94 7.46 1.21
N ALA A 176 18.49 7.10 0.01
CA ALA A 176 19.17 7.46 -1.24
C ALA A 176 19.26 8.98 -1.44
N ALA A 177 18.15 9.69 -1.24
CA ALA A 177 18.10 11.15 -1.33
C ALA A 177 19.04 11.81 -0.30
N LEU A 178 19.06 11.33 0.94
CA LEU A 178 19.96 11.84 1.99
C LEU A 178 21.44 11.60 1.66
N VAL A 179 21.80 10.40 1.19
CA VAL A 179 23.18 10.08 0.80
C VAL A 179 23.64 10.97 -0.35
N ASN A 180 22.79 11.15 -1.37
CA ASN A 180 23.11 12.02 -2.51
C ASN A 180 23.18 13.51 -2.11
N LEU A 181 22.39 13.93 -1.11
CA LEU A 181 22.48 15.29 -0.56
C LEU A 181 23.79 15.52 0.20
N ILE A 182 24.25 14.54 0.98
CA ILE A 182 25.53 14.61 1.72
C ILE A 182 26.71 14.63 0.74
N ASP A 183 26.73 13.72 -0.26
CA ASP A 183 27.77 13.64 -1.30
C ASP A 183 27.92 15.00 -2.02
N ARG A 184 26.80 15.70 -2.23
CA ARG A 184 26.82 17.03 -2.82
C ARG A 184 27.45 18.09 -1.91
N ILE A 185 27.12 18.11 -0.63
CA ILE A 185 27.66 19.11 0.31
C ILE A 185 29.18 19.00 0.36
N GLU A 186 29.72 17.77 0.38
CA GLU A 186 31.16 17.50 0.37
C GLU A 186 31.83 18.04 -0.91
N VAL A 187 31.24 17.78 -2.09
CA VAL A 187 31.78 18.27 -3.37
C VAL A 187 31.72 19.80 -3.48
N ASP A 188 30.69 20.45 -2.95
CA ASP A 188 30.59 21.90 -2.99
C ASP A 188 31.55 22.58 -1.98
N GLU A 189 31.92 21.91 -0.87
CA GLU A 189 32.96 22.38 0.06
C GLU A 189 34.38 22.30 -0.53
N ASP A 190 34.68 21.29 -1.34
CA ASP A 190 35.98 21.12 -2.01
C ASP A 190 36.21 22.11 -3.16
N TYR A 191 35.13 22.72 -3.67
CA TYR A 191 35.18 23.79 -4.66
C TYR A 191 34.52 25.07 -4.14
N PRO A 192 35.01 25.65 -3.02
CA PRO A 192 34.36 26.81 -2.40
C PRO A 192 34.47 28.08 -3.27
N ALA A 193 35.20 28.03 -4.37
CA ALA A 193 35.50 29.17 -5.20
C ALA A 193 35.83 28.81 -6.66
N PHE A 194 34.82 28.45 -7.45
CA PHE A 194 34.57 29.27 -8.63
C PHE A 194 33.40 30.20 -8.30
N ALA A 195 33.61 31.01 -7.27
CA ALA A 195 33.01 32.33 -7.13
C ALA A 195 33.38 33.08 -8.40
N SER A 196 32.61 32.85 -9.45
CA SER A 196 32.79 33.48 -10.73
C SER A 196 32.69 34.99 -10.46
N PRO A 197 33.73 35.79 -10.73
CA PRO A 197 33.68 37.25 -10.60
C PRO A 197 32.75 37.91 -11.63
N TRP A 198 31.87 37.15 -12.30
CA TRP A 198 31.03 37.59 -13.41
C TRP A 198 29.71 38.23 -12.97
N HIS A 199 29.69 38.86 -11.80
CA HIS A 199 28.96 40.13 -11.67
C HIS A 199 29.78 41.25 -12.33
N HIS A 200 30.08 41.10 -13.62
CA HIS A 200 30.05 42.26 -14.49
C HIS A 200 28.61 42.33 -15.02
N PRO A 201 27.75 43.23 -14.49
CA PRO A 201 26.52 43.55 -15.20
C PRO A 201 26.94 43.90 -16.63
N ALA A 202 26.34 43.20 -17.59
CA ALA A 202 26.49 43.48 -19.01
C ALA A 202 26.47 44.99 -19.20
N ALA A 203 27.63 45.55 -19.53
CA ALA A 203 27.71 46.88 -20.08
C ALA A 203 26.73 46.88 -21.25
N LEU A 204 25.67 47.65 -21.07
CA LEU A 204 24.66 47.98 -22.06
C LEU A 204 25.36 48.24 -23.39
N LEU A 205 25.20 47.32 -24.36
CA LEU A 205 25.35 47.66 -25.76
C LEU A 205 23.98 48.14 -26.24
N PRO A 206 23.78 49.46 -26.44
CA PRO A 206 22.56 49.97 -27.02
C PRO A 206 22.62 49.77 -28.53
N GLY A 207 21.62 49.11 -29.11
CA GLY A 207 21.38 49.17 -30.57
C GLY A 207 21.53 47.85 -31.32
N SER A 208 20.83 46.80 -30.89
CA SER A 208 20.57 45.62 -31.73
C SER A 208 19.06 45.38 -31.79
N ASP A 209 18.41 46.05 -32.74
CA ASP A 209 16.99 45.87 -33.10
C ASP A 209 16.76 44.51 -33.78
N ASN A 210 16.90 43.41 -33.02
CA ASN A 210 16.51 42.08 -33.49
C ASN A 210 15.05 41.79 -33.14
N ARG A 211 14.16 42.32 -33.99
CA ARG A 211 12.71 42.07 -33.96
C ARG A 211 12.34 40.65 -34.42
N SER A 212 13.29 39.90 -34.99
CA SER A 212 13.10 38.55 -35.55
C SER A 212 13.14 37.42 -34.52
N ASP A 213 13.73 37.62 -33.34
CA ASP A 213 13.83 36.55 -32.32
C ASP A 213 12.58 36.40 -31.44
N ARG A 214 11.60 37.31 -31.56
CA ARG A 214 10.33 37.24 -30.79
C ARG A 214 9.30 36.27 -31.36
N LEU A 215 9.46 35.79 -32.60
CA LEU A 215 8.49 34.89 -33.23
C LEU A 215 8.90 33.41 -33.22
N LEU A 216 10.13 33.09 -32.81
CA LEU A 216 10.61 31.71 -32.57
C LEU A 216 10.67 31.37 -31.06
N GLY A 217 10.12 32.22 -30.20
CA GLY A 217 10.06 32.05 -28.74
C GLY A 217 8.96 31.10 -28.24
N ALA A 218 8.20 30.46 -29.13
CA ALA A 218 7.19 29.47 -28.77
C ALA A 218 7.71 28.07 -29.10
N HIS A 219 7.90 27.24 -28.06
CA HIS A 219 8.40 25.86 -28.14
C HIS A 219 9.89 25.68 -28.49
N ARG A 220 10.81 26.33 -27.74
CA ARG A 220 11.98 25.53 -27.35
C ARG A 220 11.48 24.51 -26.33
N PRO A 221 11.48 23.21 -26.65
CA PRO A 221 11.01 22.24 -25.69
C PRO A 221 11.89 22.31 -24.45
N TRP A 222 11.26 22.33 -23.29
CA TRP A 222 11.89 22.38 -21.97
C TRP A 222 12.99 21.33 -21.79
N TRP A 223 12.88 20.17 -22.47
CA TRP A 223 13.93 19.15 -22.49
C TRP A 223 15.28 19.65 -23.03
N ALA A 224 15.30 20.61 -23.97
CA ALA A 224 16.55 21.14 -24.53
C ALA A 224 17.30 22.10 -23.59
N MET A 225 16.63 22.75 -22.63
CA MET A 225 17.30 23.55 -21.60
C MET A 225 17.82 22.69 -20.44
N ALA A 226 17.19 21.54 -20.16
CA ALA A 226 17.63 20.60 -19.13
C ALA A 226 18.92 19.83 -19.47
N HIS A 227 19.46 19.96 -20.69
CA HIS A 227 20.71 19.33 -21.10
C HIS A 227 21.95 20.23 -20.95
N ALA A 228 21.79 21.54 -20.76
CA ALA A 228 22.92 22.49 -20.77
C ALA A 228 23.50 22.83 -19.38
N VAL A 229 22.78 22.51 -18.30
CA VAL A 229 23.32 22.58 -16.93
C VAL A 229 24.03 21.25 -16.68
N GLY A 230 25.35 21.29 -16.52
CA GLY A 230 26.18 20.08 -16.35
C GLY A 230 25.59 19.14 -15.31
N ARG A 231 25.02 18.02 -15.77
CA ARG A 231 24.48 16.97 -14.91
C ARG A 231 25.65 16.35 -14.16
N ARG A 232 25.89 16.79 -12.92
CA ARG A 232 26.77 16.05 -12.02
C ARG A 232 26.07 14.75 -11.70
N VAL A 233 26.71 13.64 -12.02
CA VAL A 233 26.25 12.31 -11.64
C VAL A 233 26.68 12.11 -10.19
N TYR A 234 25.73 12.05 -9.26
CA TYR A 234 26.01 11.71 -7.86
C TYR A 234 26.62 10.32 -7.80
N ARG A 235 27.51 10.05 -6.83
CA ARG A 235 28.17 8.74 -6.76
C ARG A 235 27.21 7.57 -6.50
N TYR A 236 26.09 7.86 -5.81
CA TYR A 236 25.11 6.87 -5.33
C TYR A 236 23.73 7.03 -5.98
N TRP A 237 23.68 7.56 -7.20
CA TRP A 237 22.42 7.76 -7.95
C TRP A 237 21.60 6.47 -8.14
N TRP A 238 22.24 5.31 -8.21
CA TRP A 238 21.61 4.01 -8.42
C TRP A 238 21.00 3.38 -7.16
N LEU A 239 21.26 3.94 -5.98
CA LEU A 239 20.95 3.29 -4.70
C LEU A 239 19.44 3.13 -4.50
N ASP A 240 18.66 4.14 -4.91
CA ASP A 240 17.21 4.11 -4.80
C ASP A 240 16.60 2.95 -5.61
N GLU A 241 16.99 2.85 -6.88
CA GLU A 241 16.48 1.79 -7.77
C GLU A 241 16.81 0.39 -7.28
N VAL A 242 18.00 0.20 -6.71
CA VAL A 242 18.39 -1.10 -6.15
C VAL A 242 17.53 -1.46 -4.94
N PHE A 243 17.24 -0.50 -4.06
CA PHE A 243 16.34 -0.72 -2.93
C PHE A 243 14.90 -1.02 -3.39
N THR A 244 14.42 -0.28 -4.37
CA THR A 244 13.10 -0.46 -4.97
C THR A 244 12.97 -1.83 -5.62
N ILE A 245 13.95 -2.24 -6.46
CA ILE A 245 13.97 -3.57 -7.09
C ILE A 245 14.02 -4.68 -6.04
N ALA A 246 14.86 -4.55 -5.02
CA ALA A 246 14.99 -5.56 -3.97
C ALA A 246 13.67 -5.73 -3.19
N THR A 247 13.06 -4.62 -2.76
CA THR A 247 11.82 -4.65 -1.98
C THR A 247 10.64 -5.13 -2.83
N ALA A 248 10.53 -4.66 -4.08
CA ALA A 248 9.52 -5.12 -5.02
C ALA A 248 9.68 -6.60 -5.35
N SER A 249 10.91 -7.13 -5.43
CA SER A 249 11.15 -8.58 -5.61
C SER A 249 10.63 -9.39 -4.43
N VAL A 250 10.83 -8.93 -3.20
CA VAL A 250 10.25 -9.56 -2.00
C VAL A 250 8.72 -9.54 -2.07
N MET A 251 8.13 -8.40 -2.43
CA MET A 251 6.68 -8.27 -2.60
C MET A 251 6.13 -9.21 -3.68
N LEU A 252 6.83 -9.34 -4.81
CA LEU A 252 6.47 -10.24 -5.90
C LEU A 252 6.46 -11.69 -5.42
N LEU A 253 7.50 -12.12 -4.70
CA LEU A 253 7.61 -13.47 -4.16
C LEU A 253 6.52 -13.74 -3.11
N LEU A 254 6.20 -12.78 -2.24
CA LEU A 254 5.14 -12.91 -1.25
C LEU A 254 3.76 -13.01 -1.91
N GLY A 255 3.45 -12.17 -2.90
CA GLY A 255 2.20 -12.23 -3.65
C GLY A 255 2.03 -13.55 -4.40
N ALA A 256 3.11 -14.04 -5.05
CA ALA A 256 3.10 -15.33 -5.73
C ALA A 256 2.91 -16.49 -4.75
N TRP A 257 3.62 -16.47 -3.61
CA TRP A 257 3.50 -17.47 -2.57
C TRP A 257 2.07 -17.56 -2.01
N GLN A 258 1.43 -16.41 -1.76
CA GLN A 258 0.06 -16.37 -1.25
C GLN A 258 -0.96 -16.91 -2.26
N LEU A 259 -0.82 -16.60 -3.56
CA LEU A 259 -1.66 -17.20 -4.60
C LEU A 259 -1.47 -18.72 -4.72
N LEU A 260 -0.24 -19.21 -4.57
CA LEU A 260 0.05 -20.65 -4.53
C LEU A 260 -0.60 -21.31 -3.31
N GLU A 261 -0.55 -20.66 -2.16
CA GLU A 261 -1.17 -21.16 -0.93
C GLU A 261 -2.70 -21.19 -1.03
N ASP A 262 -3.33 -20.15 -1.58
CA ASP A 262 -4.76 -20.14 -1.87
C ASP A 262 -5.15 -21.28 -2.83
N THR A 263 -4.29 -21.54 -3.82
CA THR A 263 -4.45 -22.66 -4.76
C THR A 263 -4.40 -24.02 -4.04
N ARG A 264 -3.47 -24.20 -3.09
CA ARG A 264 -3.31 -25.44 -2.30
C ARG A 264 -4.51 -25.71 -1.39
N ILE A 265 -5.10 -24.66 -0.83
CA ILE A 265 -6.32 -24.75 0.00
C ILE A 265 -7.57 -25.07 -0.85
N GLY A 266 -7.44 -25.07 -2.17
CA GLY A 266 -8.50 -25.43 -3.11
C GLY A 266 -9.28 -24.25 -3.67
N ALA A 267 -8.83 -23.01 -3.43
CA ALA A 267 -9.39 -21.83 -4.08
C ALA A 267 -8.97 -21.84 -5.56
N ARG A 268 -9.87 -22.28 -6.44
CA ARG A 268 -9.65 -22.30 -7.90
C ARG A 268 -9.89 -20.92 -8.50
N TRP A 269 -9.11 -19.93 -8.06
CA TRP A 269 -9.28 -18.52 -8.41
C TRP A 269 -9.18 -18.23 -9.92
N TRP A 270 -8.50 -19.09 -10.69
CA TRP A 270 -8.46 -18.97 -12.16
C TRP A 270 -9.78 -19.36 -12.85
N ARG A 271 -10.77 -19.91 -12.13
CA ARG A 271 -12.08 -20.27 -12.70
C ARG A 271 -13.07 -19.12 -12.56
N HIS A 272 -13.82 -18.83 -13.62
CA HIS A 272 -14.93 -17.86 -13.60
C HIS A 272 -15.93 -18.13 -12.47
N SER A 273 -16.23 -19.40 -12.17
CA SER A 273 -17.12 -19.78 -11.08
C SER A 273 -16.66 -19.28 -9.71
N PHE A 274 -15.36 -19.13 -9.47
CA PHE A 274 -14.86 -18.61 -8.19
C PHE A 274 -15.33 -17.17 -7.95
N TRP A 275 -15.26 -16.32 -8.99
CA TRP A 275 -15.60 -14.91 -8.94
C TRP A 275 -17.10 -14.65 -8.95
N PHE A 276 -17.82 -15.38 -9.81
CA PHE A 276 -19.22 -15.07 -10.13
C PHE A 276 -20.22 -16.05 -9.51
N ALA A 277 -19.78 -17.08 -8.78
CA ALA A 277 -20.72 -17.91 -8.03
C ALA A 277 -21.53 -17.05 -7.05
N PRO A 278 -22.86 -17.25 -6.99
CA PRO A 278 -23.70 -16.55 -6.05
C PRO A 278 -23.24 -16.83 -4.62
N LEU A 279 -23.22 -15.79 -3.79
CA LEU A 279 -22.91 -15.96 -2.37
C LEU A 279 -24.02 -16.77 -1.70
N PRO A 280 -23.70 -17.69 -0.79
CA PRO A 280 -24.72 -18.39 -0.02
C PRO A 280 -25.56 -17.37 0.76
N ALA A 281 -26.86 -17.65 0.87
CA ALA A 281 -27.79 -16.78 1.58
C ALA A 281 -27.28 -16.52 3.02
N LEU A 282 -27.48 -15.29 3.52
CA LEU A 282 -27.22 -15.02 4.93
C LEU A 282 -28.12 -15.95 5.73
N GLU A 283 -27.53 -16.72 6.63
CA GLU A 283 -28.23 -17.70 7.46
C GLU A 283 -29.05 -16.99 8.55
N LYS A 284 -29.94 -16.06 8.16
CA LYS A 284 -30.91 -15.42 9.07
C LYS A 284 -31.72 -16.47 9.82
N ASP A 285 -31.93 -17.61 9.17
CA ASP A 285 -32.70 -18.73 9.69
C ASP A 285 -31.94 -19.66 10.64
N ALA A 286 -30.62 -19.55 10.80
CA ALA A 286 -29.95 -20.36 11.84
C ALA A 286 -30.39 -19.88 13.23
N SER A 287 -30.54 -18.56 13.41
CA SER A 287 -31.06 -17.99 14.65
C SER A 287 -32.56 -18.29 14.85
N SER A 288 -33.35 -18.29 13.77
CA SER A 288 -34.76 -18.68 13.78
C SER A 288 -34.94 -20.17 14.06
N ARG A 289 -34.20 -21.06 13.38
CA ARG A 289 -34.19 -22.51 13.63
C ARG A 289 -33.69 -22.84 15.01
N ARG A 290 -32.68 -22.14 15.54
CA ARG A 290 -32.23 -22.37 16.92
C ARG A 290 -33.31 -21.96 17.92
N ARG A 291 -34.07 -20.90 17.65
CA ARG A 291 -35.26 -20.54 18.46
C ARG A 291 -36.40 -21.56 18.29
N GLU A 292 -36.65 -22.08 17.10
CA GLU A 292 -37.66 -23.11 16.86
C GLU A 292 -37.27 -24.44 17.51
N VAL A 293 -36.00 -24.84 17.47
CA VAL A 293 -35.49 -26.04 18.15
C VAL A 293 -35.58 -25.87 19.67
N ILE A 294 -35.20 -24.71 20.22
CA ILE A 294 -35.36 -24.46 21.66
C ILE A 294 -36.85 -24.41 22.06
N ALA A 295 -37.70 -23.79 21.24
CA ALA A 295 -39.14 -23.75 21.48
C ALA A 295 -39.78 -25.16 21.36
N GLY A 296 -39.31 -26.00 20.44
CA GLY A 296 -39.73 -27.39 20.29
C GLY A 296 -39.24 -28.29 21.43
N VAL A 297 -37.99 -28.12 21.88
CA VAL A 297 -37.45 -28.84 23.06
C VAL A 297 -38.18 -28.43 24.34
N ALA A 298 -38.63 -27.18 24.46
CA ALA A 298 -39.45 -26.72 25.58
C ALA A 298 -40.87 -27.34 25.61
N THR A 299 -41.32 -27.99 24.54
CA THR A 299 -42.61 -28.70 24.49
C THR A 299 -42.53 -30.20 24.77
N LEU A 300 -41.33 -30.75 24.97
CA LEU A 300 -41.18 -32.15 25.38
C LEU A 300 -41.49 -32.29 26.89
N PRO A 301 -42.39 -33.21 27.28
CA PRO A 301 -42.80 -33.35 28.68
C PRO A 301 -41.61 -33.81 29.55
N PRO A 302 -41.43 -33.21 30.74
CA PRO A 302 -40.22 -33.35 31.56
C PRO A 302 -40.11 -34.68 32.35
N LYS A 303 -40.50 -35.83 31.77
CA LYS A 303 -40.69 -37.05 32.58
C LYS A 303 -39.95 -38.34 32.21
N GLU A 304 -39.19 -38.46 31.12
CA GLU A 304 -38.55 -39.76 30.79
C GLU A 304 -37.06 -39.75 30.40
N GLU A 305 -36.38 -38.62 30.28
CA GLU A 305 -34.95 -38.61 29.86
C GLU A 305 -33.91 -38.60 31.00
N ALA A 306 -34.34 -38.56 32.26
CA ALA A 306 -33.43 -38.57 33.41
C ALA A 306 -32.66 -39.90 33.62
N GLU A 307 -33.02 -40.98 32.90
CA GLU A 307 -32.38 -42.29 33.08
C GLU A 307 -31.48 -42.74 31.91
N ARG A 308 -31.32 -41.96 30.84
CA ARG A 308 -30.63 -42.46 29.61
C ARG A 308 -29.37 -41.71 29.16
N PHE A 309 -28.84 -40.79 29.98
CA PHE A 309 -27.55 -40.16 29.71
C PHE A 309 -26.44 -40.77 30.60
N GLU A 310 -25.98 -41.96 30.21
CA GLU A 310 -24.64 -42.41 30.58
C GLU A 310 -23.60 -41.58 29.80
N PRO A 311 -22.58 -41.00 30.46
CA PRO A 311 -21.56 -40.23 29.78
C PRO A 311 -20.63 -41.17 28.99
N GLN A 312 -20.81 -41.26 27.67
CA GLN A 312 -19.80 -41.82 26.79
C GLN A 312 -18.64 -40.83 26.67
N ILE A 313 -17.57 -41.12 27.41
CA ILE A 313 -16.27 -40.46 27.33
C ILE A 313 -15.69 -40.73 25.93
N PHE A 314 -15.86 -39.78 25.02
CA PHE A 314 -15.22 -39.81 23.71
C PHE A 314 -13.75 -39.41 23.87
N HIS A 315 -12.86 -40.41 23.75
CA HIS A 315 -11.45 -40.20 23.46
C HIS A 315 -11.32 -39.77 21.99
N GLU A 316 -11.15 -38.48 21.73
CA GLU A 316 -10.81 -37.99 20.39
C GLU A 316 -9.30 -37.78 20.28
N ALA A 317 -8.68 -38.61 19.46
CA ALA A 317 -7.27 -38.61 19.12
C ALA A 317 -6.94 -37.44 18.18
N SER A 318 -5.89 -36.69 18.51
CA SER A 318 -5.27 -35.68 17.66
C SER A 318 -4.70 -36.29 16.38
N PRO A 319 -4.94 -35.72 15.19
CA PRO A 319 -4.02 -35.89 14.08
C PRO A 319 -2.94 -34.79 14.14
N LEU A 320 -1.72 -35.22 14.44
CA LEU A 320 -0.49 -34.52 14.07
C LEU A 320 -0.50 -34.32 12.55
N VAL A 321 -0.36 -33.08 12.09
CA VAL A 321 0.00 -32.78 10.70
C VAL A 321 1.31 -31.99 10.73
N SER A 322 2.28 -32.60 10.06
CA SER A 322 3.66 -32.18 9.75
C SER A 322 3.72 -30.99 8.81
#